data_AF-A0A8J8SCA5-F1
#
_entry.id   AF-A0A8J8SCA5-F1
#
_cell.length_a   1.000
_cell.length_b   1.000
_cell.length_c   1.000
_cell.angle_alpha   90.00
_cell.angle_beta   90.00
_cell.angle_gamma   90.00
#
_symmetry.space_group_name_H-M   'P 1'
#
loop_
_entity.id
_entity.type
_entity.pdbx_description
1 polymer ?
#
loop_
_entity_poly.entity_id
_entity_poly.type
_entity_poly.pdbx_seq_one_letter_code
_entity_poly.pdbx_strand_id
1 'polypeptide(L)'
;MNKLLSELKDYLKEKYKCHIIILYGSYARGDFTEESDIDIICFGDGIASCNDTQVFNGKQLDVWIYDTKQMKEPENYLHILNNRILLDDKGMAQDFINKIQEVYDDGPAQLDEGKKQFNRDWLLKMFRRTKKGDVEGLYRHHWMIKESLEIYFELQGKWFLGVKNALRWLQENDEEGYILFKNAFEGEAGSEECRKLIEYIVSK
;
A
#
# COMPACT_ATOMS: atom_id res chain seq x y z
N MET A 1 -6.52 -16.85 17.43
CA MET A 1 -5.93 -16.62 16.08
C MET A 1 -5.71 -17.91 15.29
N ASN A 2 -4.93 -18.89 15.78
CA ASN A 2 -4.65 -20.12 15.00
C ASN A 2 -5.91 -20.93 14.62
N LYS A 3 -6.91 -21.03 15.51
CA LYS A 3 -8.18 -21.69 15.19
C LYS A 3 -8.96 -20.98 14.07
N LEU A 4 -9.11 -19.66 14.17
CA LEU A 4 -9.77 -18.83 13.15
C LEU A 4 -9.12 -19.00 11.77
N LEU A 5 -7.79 -18.92 11.70
CA LEU A 5 -7.06 -19.05 10.43
C LEU A 5 -7.15 -20.46 9.85
N SER A 6 -7.21 -21.50 10.70
CA SER A 6 -7.44 -22.87 10.23
C SER A 6 -8.83 -23.03 9.62
N GLU A 7 -9.86 -22.57 10.31
CA GLU A 7 -11.25 -22.62 9.83
C GLU A 7 -11.41 -21.82 8.53
N LEU A 8 -10.79 -20.63 8.46
CA LEU A 8 -10.78 -19.80 7.26
C LEU A 8 -10.12 -20.51 6.08
N LYS A 9 -8.94 -21.10 6.29
CA LYS A 9 -8.21 -21.85 5.26
C LYS A 9 -9.08 -22.98 4.70
N ASP A 10 -9.72 -23.77 5.56
CA ASP A 10 -10.57 -24.89 5.11
C ASP A 10 -11.80 -24.38 4.34
N TYR A 11 -12.45 -23.32 4.83
CA TYR A 11 -13.57 -22.65 4.16
C TYR A 11 -13.20 -22.15 2.76
N LEU A 12 -12.09 -21.43 2.63
CA LEU A 12 -11.64 -20.85 1.36
C LEU A 12 -11.24 -21.92 0.35
N LYS A 13 -10.53 -22.96 0.81
CA LYS A 13 -10.14 -24.12 -0.01
C LYS A 13 -11.38 -24.81 -0.59
N GLU A 14 -12.41 -25.01 0.22
CA GLU A 14 -13.65 -25.64 -0.23
C GLU A 14 -14.42 -24.75 -1.21
N LYS A 15 -14.56 -23.46 -0.89
CA LYS A 15 -15.38 -22.52 -1.67
C LYS A 15 -14.77 -22.20 -3.04
N TYR A 16 -13.48 -21.89 -3.10
CA TYR A 16 -12.83 -21.41 -4.33
C TYR A 16 -12.02 -22.47 -5.06
N LYS A 17 -11.90 -23.69 -4.49
CA LYS A 17 -11.08 -24.78 -5.05
C LYS A 17 -9.63 -24.33 -5.33
N CYS A 18 -9.13 -23.43 -4.49
CA CYS A 18 -7.76 -22.93 -4.55
C CYS A 18 -6.78 -23.92 -3.91
N HIS A 19 -5.53 -23.88 -4.36
CA HIS A 19 -4.44 -24.71 -3.84
C HIS A 19 -3.36 -23.90 -3.11
N ILE A 20 -3.42 -22.57 -3.21
CA ILE A 20 -2.60 -21.63 -2.44
C ILE A 20 -3.51 -20.60 -1.78
N ILE A 21 -3.25 -20.33 -0.50
CA ILE A 21 -3.93 -19.31 0.31
C ILE A 21 -2.86 -18.55 1.08
N ILE A 22 -2.82 -17.24 0.88
CA ILE A 22 -1.85 -16.35 1.52
C ILE A 22 -2.60 -15.24 2.25
N LEU A 23 -2.35 -15.16 3.56
CA LEU A 23 -2.79 -14.05 4.40
C LEU A 23 -1.82 -12.89 4.24
N TYR A 24 -2.31 -11.68 4.06
CA TYR A 24 -1.48 -10.47 4.08
C TYR A 24 -2.14 -9.40 4.95
N GLY A 25 -1.67 -8.16 4.81
CA GLY A 25 -2.26 -7.04 5.52
C GLY A 25 -1.98 -7.07 7.02
N SER A 26 -2.88 -6.50 7.80
CA SER A 26 -2.65 -6.24 9.23
C SER A 26 -2.56 -7.50 10.08
N TYR A 27 -3.35 -8.53 9.74
CA TYR A 27 -3.32 -9.82 10.43
C TYR A 27 -2.02 -10.58 10.19
N ALA A 28 -1.45 -10.49 8.98
CA ALA A 28 -0.13 -11.09 8.71
C ALA A 28 0.99 -10.35 9.46
N ARG A 29 0.95 -9.02 9.52
CA ARG A 29 1.94 -8.19 10.23
C ARG A 29 1.81 -8.22 11.75
N GLY A 30 0.67 -8.69 12.29
CA GLY A 30 0.39 -8.66 13.73
C GLY A 30 0.04 -7.27 14.27
N ASP A 31 -0.32 -6.32 13.40
CA ASP A 31 -0.66 -4.93 13.72
C ASP A 31 -2.14 -4.59 13.48
N PHE A 32 -2.99 -5.61 13.53
CA PHE A 32 -4.44 -5.51 13.34
C PHE A 32 -5.12 -4.87 14.56
N THR A 33 -6.17 -4.12 14.30
CA THR A 33 -7.05 -3.47 15.28
C THR A 33 -8.43 -4.12 15.23
N GLU A 34 -9.36 -3.65 16.08
CA GLU A 34 -10.74 -4.14 16.05
C GLU A 34 -11.44 -3.89 14.71
N GLU A 35 -11.09 -2.78 14.05
CA GLU A 35 -11.59 -2.33 12.74
C GLU A 35 -10.92 -3.04 11.57
N SER A 36 -9.87 -3.82 11.80
CA SER A 36 -9.15 -4.49 10.71
C SER A 36 -9.95 -5.66 10.13
N ASP A 37 -9.98 -5.68 8.80
CA ASP A 37 -10.36 -6.78 7.94
C ASP A 37 -9.26 -7.85 7.85
N ILE A 38 -9.66 -9.03 7.39
CA ILE A 38 -8.75 -10.13 7.04
C ILE A 38 -8.54 -10.08 5.54
N ASP A 39 -7.31 -9.79 5.11
CA ASP A 39 -6.94 -9.77 3.69
C ASP A 39 -6.36 -11.12 3.24
N ILE A 40 -6.95 -11.73 2.21
CA ILE A 40 -6.51 -13.02 1.68
C ILE A 40 -6.33 -12.97 0.16
N ILE A 41 -5.26 -13.56 -0.35
CA ILE A 41 -5.14 -13.90 -1.76
C ILE A 41 -5.12 -15.42 -1.94
N CYS A 42 -5.91 -15.89 -2.91
CA CYS A 42 -6.09 -17.31 -3.25
C CYS A 42 -5.66 -17.56 -4.69
N PHE A 43 -4.93 -18.65 -4.94
CA PHE A 43 -4.63 -19.11 -6.29
C PHE A 43 -5.15 -20.53 -6.55
N GLY A 44 -5.71 -20.74 -7.74
CA GLY A 44 -6.17 -22.04 -8.24
C GLY A 44 -5.95 -22.17 -9.74
N ASP A 45 -6.14 -23.37 -10.30
CA ASP A 45 -5.99 -23.59 -11.75
C ASP A 45 -7.33 -23.46 -12.46
N GLY A 46 -7.38 -22.71 -13.56
CA GLY A 46 -8.58 -22.57 -14.37
C GLY A 46 -9.70 -21.79 -13.69
N ILE A 47 -9.41 -21.07 -12.61
CA ILE A 47 -10.38 -20.26 -11.88
C ILE A 47 -10.44 -18.85 -12.48
N ALA A 48 -11.65 -18.30 -12.61
CA ALA A 48 -11.83 -16.93 -13.07
C ALA A 48 -11.40 -15.95 -11.97
N SER A 49 -10.70 -14.88 -12.36
CA SER A 49 -10.33 -13.82 -11.43
C SER A 49 -11.58 -13.15 -10.87
N CYS A 50 -11.69 -13.07 -9.55
CA CYS A 50 -12.72 -12.30 -8.88
C CYS A 50 -12.27 -11.85 -7.50
N ASN A 51 -12.97 -10.87 -6.97
CA ASN A 51 -12.83 -10.47 -5.57
C ASN A 51 -14.13 -10.81 -4.85
N ASP A 52 -14.03 -11.23 -3.60
CA ASP A 52 -15.17 -11.54 -2.75
C ASP A 52 -15.00 -10.88 -1.38
N THR A 53 -15.99 -10.07 -1.01
CA THR A 53 -16.03 -9.27 0.21
C THR A 53 -17.17 -9.80 1.06
N GLN A 54 -16.86 -10.32 2.24
CA GLN A 54 -17.84 -10.99 3.08
C GLN A 54 -17.49 -10.89 4.57
N VAL A 55 -18.36 -11.45 5.42
CA VAL A 55 -18.11 -11.55 6.86
C VAL A 55 -17.82 -13.00 7.23
N PHE A 56 -16.70 -13.24 7.91
CA PHE A 56 -16.31 -14.55 8.43
C PHE A 56 -16.06 -14.46 9.94
N ASN A 57 -16.81 -15.25 10.73
CA ASN A 57 -16.75 -15.23 12.19
C ASN A 57 -16.84 -13.81 12.80
N GLY A 58 -17.73 -12.97 12.24
CA GLY A 58 -17.94 -11.59 12.70
C GLY A 58 -16.85 -10.59 12.31
N LYS A 59 -15.91 -10.98 11.45
CA LYS A 59 -14.86 -10.11 10.89
C LYS A 59 -15.06 -9.91 9.40
N GLN A 60 -14.77 -8.70 8.92
CA GLN A 60 -14.71 -8.43 7.49
C GLN A 60 -13.57 -9.27 6.87
N LEU A 61 -13.84 -9.87 5.72
CA LEU A 61 -12.92 -10.71 4.97
C LEU A 61 -12.97 -10.26 3.52
N ASP A 62 -11.83 -9.83 3.01
CA ASP A 62 -11.64 -9.53 1.60
C ASP A 62 -10.73 -10.59 0.98
N VAL A 63 -11.22 -11.25 -0.06
CA VAL A 63 -10.56 -12.35 -0.73
C VAL A 63 -10.36 -11.99 -2.20
N TRP A 64 -9.10 -12.00 -2.63
CA TRP A 64 -8.72 -11.88 -4.03
C TRP A 64 -8.43 -13.27 -4.58
N ILE A 65 -9.12 -13.68 -5.64
CA ILE A 65 -9.06 -15.02 -6.21
C ILE A 65 -8.50 -14.92 -7.62
N TYR A 66 -7.44 -15.68 -7.91
CA TYR A 66 -6.73 -15.61 -9.19
C TYR A 66 -6.35 -16.98 -9.75
N ASP A 67 -6.30 -17.06 -11.08
CA ASP A 67 -5.63 -18.19 -11.74
C ASP A 67 -4.13 -18.18 -11.42
N THR A 68 -3.58 -19.36 -11.15
CA THR A 68 -2.15 -19.59 -10.83
C THR A 68 -1.21 -19.05 -11.90
N LYS A 69 -1.64 -18.95 -13.16
CA LYS A 69 -0.86 -18.32 -14.24
C LYS A 69 -0.50 -16.87 -13.96
N GLN A 70 -1.25 -16.15 -13.14
CA GLN A 70 -0.95 -14.76 -12.78
C GLN A 70 0.25 -14.63 -11.83
N MET A 71 0.67 -15.72 -11.18
CA MET A 71 1.91 -15.74 -10.38
C MET A 71 3.19 -15.53 -11.22
N LYS A 72 3.05 -15.43 -12.55
CA LYS A 72 4.14 -15.07 -13.48
C LYS A 72 4.47 -13.57 -13.48
N GLU A 73 3.62 -12.74 -12.88
CA GLU A 73 3.75 -11.27 -12.84
C GLU A 73 3.87 -10.80 -11.37
N PRO A 74 4.96 -11.15 -10.65
CA PRO A 74 5.14 -10.84 -9.24
C PRO A 74 5.06 -9.34 -8.90
N GLU A 75 5.37 -8.47 -9.85
CA GLU A 75 5.29 -7.01 -9.72
C GLU A 75 3.90 -6.50 -9.36
N ASN A 76 2.84 -7.24 -9.72
CA ASN A 76 1.46 -6.89 -9.41
C ASN A 76 1.09 -7.15 -7.95
N TYR A 77 1.97 -7.77 -7.16
CA TYR A 77 1.67 -8.32 -5.83
C TYR A 77 2.53 -7.74 -4.71
N LEU A 78 3.18 -6.59 -4.90
CA LEU A 78 3.98 -5.94 -3.84
C LEU A 78 3.20 -5.67 -2.55
N HIS A 79 1.87 -5.54 -2.62
CA HIS A 79 1.01 -5.35 -1.45
C HIS A 79 0.98 -6.55 -0.49
N ILE A 80 1.42 -7.75 -0.92
CA ILE A 80 1.48 -8.97 -0.08
C ILE A 80 2.86 -9.28 0.49
N LEU A 81 3.86 -8.39 0.39
CA LEU A 81 5.23 -8.67 0.89
C LEU A 81 5.28 -9.17 2.33
N ASN A 82 4.51 -8.57 3.23
CA ASN A 82 4.38 -9.02 4.62
C ASN A 82 3.22 -10.01 4.76
N ASN A 83 3.47 -11.26 4.35
CA ASN A 83 2.44 -12.31 4.31
C ASN A 83 2.69 -13.46 5.28
N ARG A 84 1.69 -14.33 5.34
CA ARG A 84 1.75 -15.67 5.92
C ARG A 84 1.05 -16.66 4.99
N ILE A 85 1.78 -17.65 4.51
CA ILE A 85 1.21 -18.76 3.74
C ILE A 85 0.34 -19.63 4.67
N LEU A 86 -0.94 -19.79 4.32
CA LEU A 86 -1.90 -20.63 5.05
C LEU A 86 -2.11 -21.99 4.36
N LEU A 87 -1.95 -22.03 3.04
CA LEU A 87 -2.05 -23.23 2.20
C LEU A 87 -1.05 -23.11 1.04
N ASP A 88 -0.33 -24.19 0.74
CA ASP A 88 0.52 -24.31 -0.44
C ASP A 88 0.60 -25.79 -0.86
N ASP A 89 -0.50 -26.32 -1.40
CA ASP A 89 -0.59 -27.74 -1.80
C ASP A 89 0.36 -28.07 -2.95
N LYS A 90 0.85 -27.07 -3.70
CA LYS A 90 1.76 -27.24 -4.84
C LYS A 90 3.23 -26.89 -4.56
N GLY A 91 3.54 -26.40 -3.36
CA GLY A 91 4.90 -26.02 -2.96
C GLY A 91 5.51 -24.87 -3.77
N MET A 92 4.69 -23.96 -4.31
CA MET A 92 5.16 -22.84 -5.16
C MET A 92 4.88 -21.47 -4.55
N ALA A 93 4.21 -21.39 -3.40
CA ALA A 93 3.89 -20.10 -2.78
C ALA A 93 5.15 -19.39 -2.29
N GLN A 94 6.09 -20.12 -1.66
CA GLN A 94 7.32 -19.51 -1.15
C GLN A 94 8.19 -18.94 -2.28
N ASP A 95 8.34 -19.66 -3.39
CA ASP A 95 9.08 -19.18 -4.56
C ASP A 95 8.46 -17.92 -5.15
N PHE A 96 7.13 -17.83 -5.16
CA PHE A 96 6.43 -16.64 -5.60
C PHE A 96 6.64 -15.46 -4.67
N ILE A 97 6.56 -15.66 -3.35
CA ILE A 97 6.86 -14.60 -2.37
C ILE A 97 8.31 -14.11 -2.52
N ASN A 98 9.27 -15.02 -2.75
CA ASN A 98 10.66 -14.65 -2.98
C ASN A 98 10.80 -13.76 -4.23
N LYS A 99 10.09 -14.07 -5.32
CA LYS A 99 10.08 -13.22 -6.53
C LYS A 99 9.47 -11.85 -6.29
N ILE A 100 8.40 -11.76 -5.48
CA ILE A 100 7.83 -10.46 -5.09
C ILE A 100 8.86 -9.66 -4.28
N GLN A 101 9.59 -10.32 -3.38
CA GLN A 101 10.66 -9.68 -2.62
C GLN A 101 11.79 -9.20 -3.52
N GLU A 102 12.20 -9.98 -4.52
CA GLU A 102 13.19 -9.56 -5.52
C GLU A 102 12.73 -8.29 -6.26
N VAL A 103 11.47 -8.22 -6.71
CA VAL A 103 10.93 -6.99 -7.34
C VAL A 103 10.93 -5.80 -6.38
N TYR A 104 10.62 -6.03 -5.10
CA TYR A 104 10.67 -4.97 -4.10
C TYR A 104 12.09 -4.44 -3.90
N ASP A 105 13.07 -5.35 -3.78
CA ASP A 105 14.47 -5.05 -3.54
C ASP A 105 15.12 -4.34 -4.73
N ASP A 106 14.70 -4.68 -5.96
CA ASP A 106 15.10 -3.99 -7.20
C ASP A 106 14.58 -2.54 -7.26
N GLY A 107 13.52 -2.23 -6.51
CA GLY A 107 12.92 -0.91 -6.43
C GLY A 107 12.07 -0.52 -7.66
N PRO A 108 11.34 0.60 -7.59
CA PRO A 108 10.57 1.09 -8.73
C PRO A 108 11.48 1.63 -9.83
N ALA A 109 10.92 1.75 -11.03
CA ALA A 109 11.58 2.44 -12.14
C ALA A 109 12.00 3.86 -11.72
N GLN A 110 13.29 4.16 -11.89
CA GLN A 110 13.84 5.44 -11.48
C GLN A 110 13.33 6.56 -12.39
N LEU A 111 12.88 7.66 -11.78
CA LEU A 111 12.50 8.86 -12.51
C LEU A 111 13.74 9.56 -13.08
N ASP A 112 13.65 9.98 -14.33
CA ASP A 112 14.61 10.93 -14.88
C ASP A 112 14.47 12.30 -14.21
N GLU A 113 15.53 13.11 -14.27
CA GLU A 113 15.54 14.43 -13.61
C GLU A 113 14.46 15.38 -14.14
N GLY A 114 14.02 15.21 -15.39
CA GLY A 114 12.92 16.00 -15.95
C GLY A 114 11.59 15.70 -15.26
N LYS A 115 11.29 14.41 -15.05
CA LYS A 115 10.10 13.97 -14.30
C LYS A 115 10.17 14.34 -12.83
N LYS A 116 11.34 14.20 -12.19
CA LYS A 116 11.53 14.67 -10.81
C LYS A 116 11.25 16.16 -10.71
N GLN A 117 11.81 16.97 -11.60
CA GLN A 117 11.56 18.41 -11.61
C GLN A 117 10.08 18.74 -11.87
N PHE A 118 9.41 18.01 -12.75
CA PHE A 118 7.98 18.18 -12.99
C PHE A 118 7.15 17.93 -11.71
N ASN A 119 7.47 16.88 -10.95
CA ASN A 119 6.82 16.58 -9.67
C ASN A 119 7.08 17.69 -8.64
N ARG A 120 8.31 18.21 -8.55
CA ARG A 120 8.65 19.34 -7.67
C ARG A 120 7.86 20.60 -8.05
N ASP A 121 7.80 20.94 -9.33
CA ASP A 121 7.06 22.10 -9.84
C ASP A 121 5.54 21.94 -9.63
N TRP A 122 5.03 20.71 -9.76
CA TRP A 122 3.64 20.38 -9.48
C TRP A 122 3.29 20.66 -8.02
N LEU A 123 4.13 20.24 -7.07
CA LEU A 123 3.91 20.46 -5.63
C LEU A 123 3.87 21.96 -5.29
N LEU A 124 4.84 22.73 -5.80
CA LEU A 124 4.88 24.18 -5.61
C LEU A 124 3.65 24.88 -6.20
N LYS A 125 3.21 24.44 -7.39
CA LYS A 125 1.99 24.96 -8.04
C LYS A 125 0.75 24.63 -7.22
N MET A 126 0.64 23.42 -6.69
CA MET A 126 -0.51 23.01 -5.89
C MET A 126 -0.57 23.76 -4.57
N PHE A 127 0.55 23.95 -3.89
CA PHE A 127 0.61 24.80 -2.71
C PHE A 127 0.14 26.23 -2.97
N ARG A 128 0.52 26.84 -4.10
CA ARG A 128 -0.02 28.16 -4.48
C ARG A 128 -1.54 28.15 -4.66
N ARG A 129 -2.11 27.06 -5.19
CA ARG A 129 -3.56 26.91 -5.39
C ARG A 129 -4.32 26.75 -4.08
N THR A 130 -3.72 26.18 -3.04
CA THR A 130 -4.39 26.06 -1.74
C THR A 130 -4.63 27.42 -1.09
N LYS A 131 -3.85 28.46 -1.44
CA LYS A 131 -3.93 29.81 -0.86
C LYS A 131 -5.10 30.65 -1.35
N LYS A 132 -5.91 30.14 -2.28
CA LYS A 132 -7.02 30.88 -2.90
C LYS A 132 -8.14 31.25 -1.90
N GLY A 133 -8.21 30.55 -0.76
CA GLY A 133 -9.15 30.85 0.33
C GLY A 133 -10.62 30.51 0.02
N ASP A 134 -10.87 29.76 -1.05
CA ASP A 134 -12.19 29.29 -1.44
C ASP A 134 -12.30 27.75 -1.34
N VAL A 135 -13.50 27.22 -1.63
CA VAL A 135 -13.78 25.78 -1.56
C VAL A 135 -12.87 24.98 -2.51
N GLU A 136 -12.51 25.55 -3.66
CA GLU A 136 -11.54 24.94 -4.56
C GLU A 136 -10.16 24.83 -3.89
N GLY A 137 -9.69 25.90 -3.24
CA GLY A 137 -8.45 25.91 -2.47
C GLY A 137 -8.42 24.84 -1.37
N LEU A 138 -9.54 24.64 -0.67
CA LEU A 138 -9.69 23.57 0.32
C LEU A 138 -9.59 22.18 -0.31
N TYR A 139 -10.28 21.93 -1.43
CA TYR A 139 -10.17 20.65 -2.15
C TYR A 139 -8.73 20.41 -2.65
N ARG A 140 -8.09 21.44 -3.21
CA ARG A 140 -6.69 21.40 -3.68
C ARG A 140 -5.72 21.10 -2.54
N HIS A 141 -5.99 21.56 -1.33
CA HIS A 141 -5.19 21.24 -0.16
C HIS A 141 -5.23 19.74 0.17
N HIS A 142 -6.41 19.14 0.26
CA HIS A 142 -6.54 17.69 0.50
C HIS A 142 -5.87 16.86 -0.61
N TRP A 143 -6.04 17.28 -1.85
CA TRP A 143 -5.37 16.66 -3.00
C TRP A 143 -3.84 16.76 -2.89
N MET A 144 -3.32 17.98 -2.65
CA MET A 144 -1.88 18.21 -2.49
C MET A 144 -1.29 17.36 -1.37
N ILE A 145 -1.96 17.27 -0.23
CA ILE A 145 -1.51 16.49 0.93
C ILE A 145 -1.46 14.98 0.61
N LYS A 146 -2.47 14.46 -0.09
CA LYS A 146 -2.48 13.06 -0.53
C LYS A 146 -1.32 12.78 -1.49
N GLU A 147 -1.16 13.58 -2.53
CA GLU A 147 -0.13 13.33 -3.56
C GLU A 147 1.28 13.67 -3.10
N SER A 148 1.47 14.59 -2.15
CA SER A 148 2.81 14.91 -1.65
C SER A 148 3.50 13.71 -1.01
N LEU A 149 2.74 12.85 -0.32
CA LEU A 149 3.28 11.62 0.25
C LEU A 149 3.72 10.64 -0.85
N GLU A 150 2.91 10.44 -1.88
CA GLU A 150 3.26 9.58 -3.02
C GLU A 150 4.47 10.10 -3.78
N ILE A 151 4.47 11.40 -4.11
CA ILE A 151 5.56 12.07 -4.81
C ILE A 151 6.86 12.01 -4.00
N TYR A 152 6.81 12.12 -2.67
CA TYR A 152 8.00 11.95 -1.84
C TYR A 152 8.66 10.58 -2.09
N PHE A 153 7.89 9.48 -2.08
CA PHE A 153 8.44 8.14 -2.32
C PHE A 153 8.97 8.00 -3.76
N GLU A 154 8.27 8.57 -4.75
CA GLU A 154 8.73 8.60 -6.14
C GLU A 154 10.07 9.33 -6.30
N LEU A 155 10.22 10.52 -5.68
CA LEU A 155 11.46 11.30 -5.73
C LEU A 155 12.63 10.56 -5.06
N GLN A 156 12.34 9.76 -4.03
CA GLN A 156 13.32 8.90 -3.35
C GLN A 156 13.60 7.58 -4.09
N GLY A 157 12.91 7.32 -5.21
CA GLY A 157 13.05 6.06 -5.94
C GLY A 157 12.59 4.85 -5.11
N LYS A 158 11.54 5.01 -4.32
CA LYS A 158 10.98 3.98 -3.41
C LYS A 158 9.54 3.65 -3.76
N TRP A 159 9.14 2.41 -3.50
CA TRP A 159 7.74 1.99 -3.65
C TRP A 159 6.85 2.72 -2.65
N PHE A 160 5.75 3.29 -3.13
CA PHE A 160 4.65 3.73 -2.26
C PHE A 160 3.69 2.56 -2.01
N LEU A 161 3.88 1.85 -0.90
CA LEU A 161 3.06 0.68 -0.53
C LEU A 161 1.84 1.05 0.34
N GLY A 162 1.26 2.23 0.08
CA GLY A 162 0.13 2.78 0.84
C GLY A 162 0.53 3.52 2.12
N VAL A 163 -0.41 4.30 2.65
CA VAL A 163 -0.19 5.28 3.73
C VAL A 163 0.38 4.65 5.00
N LYS A 164 -0.13 3.48 5.44
CA LYS A 164 0.36 2.82 6.67
C LYS A 164 1.84 2.46 6.58
N ASN A 165 2.26 1.87 5.46
CA ASN A 165 3.67 1.50 5.23
C ASN A 165 4.54 2.74 5.03
N ALA A 166 4.05 3.72 4.26
CA ALA A 166 4.77 4.96 4.00
C ALA A 166 5.08 5.74 5.30
N LEU A 167 4.08 5.91 6.18
CA LEU A 167 4.26 6.62 7.44
C LEU A 167 5.17 5.86 8.41
N ARG A 168 5.05 4.53 8.50
CA ARG A 168 5.99 3.70 9.29
C ARG A 168 7.42 3.86 8.80
N TRP A 169 7.61 3.78 7.47
CA TRP A 169 8.93 3.92 6.87
C TRP A 169 9.54 5.29 7.20
N LEU A 170 8.77 6.37 7.11
CA LEU A 170 9.21 7.70 7.52
C LEU A 170 9.60 7.74 9.00
N GLN A 171 8.81 7.17 9.92
CA GLN A 171 9.16 7.14 11.35
C GLN A 171 10.51 6.45 11.62
N GLU A 172 10.81 5.40 10.87
CA GLU A 172 12.00 4.57 11.07
C GLU A 172 13.24 5.11 10.34
N ASN A 173 13.05 5.85 9.23
CA ASN A 173 14.14 6.18 8.29
C ASN A 173 14.26 7.68 7.97
N ASP A 174 13.22 8.48 8.22
CA ASP A 174 13.17 9.91 7.95
C ASP A 174 12.23 10.63 8.95
N GLU A 175 12.68 10.72 10.20
CA GLU A 175 11.91 11.33 11.29
C GLU A 175 11.53 12.80 11.01
N GLU A 176 12.41 13.56 10.36
CA GLU A 176 12.13 14.93 9.93
C GLU A 176 10.96 14.96 8.95
N GLY A 177 11.01 14.13 7.90
CA GLY A 177 9.92 13.97 6.94
C GLY A 177 8.61 13.57 7.64
N TYR A 178 8.65 12.60 8.55
CA TYR A 178 7.48 12.19 9.32
C TYR A 178 6.83 13.36 10.08
N ILE A 179 7.64 14.15 10.81
CA ILE A 179 7.16 15.31 11.58
C ILE A 179 6.55 16.35 10.65
N LEU A 180 7.17 16.64 9.51
CA LEU A 180 6.67 17.60 8.54
C LEU A 180 5.34 17.15 7.90
N PHE A 181 5.22 15.87 7.54
CA PHE A 181 3.96 15.30 7.06
C PHE A 181 2.87 15.40 8.12
N LYS A 182 3.15 14.99 9.37
CA LYS A 182 2.20 15.07 10.48
C LYS A 182 1.69 16.51 10.68
N ASN A 183 2.60 17.48 10.76
CA ASN A 183 2.23 18.88 10.96
C ASN A 183 1.41 19.42 9.79
N ALA A 184 1.72 19.03 8.55
CA ALA A 184 0.95 19.45 7.39
C ALA A 184 -0.44 18.80 7.31
N PHE A 185 -0.61 17.57 7.81
CA PHE A 185 -1.92 16.90 7.92
C PHE A 185 -2.84 17.58 8.94
N GLU A 186 -2.25 18.13 10.02
CA GLU A 186 -2.96 18.92 11.04
C GLU A 186 -3.16 20.38 10.62
N GLY A 187 -2.43 20.83 9.58
CA GLY A 187 -2.40 22.21 9.12
C GLY A 187 -3.54 22.57 8.16
N GLU A 188 -3.81 23.87 8.06
CA GLU A 188 -4.84 24.41 7.17
C GLU A 188 -4.31 24.65 5.74
N ALA A 189 -5.23 24.87 4.80
CA ALA A 189 -4.89 25.20 3.42
C ALA A 189 -4.00 26.46 3.35
N GLY A 190 -2.82 26.33 2.74
CA GLY A 190 -1.88 27.45 2.56
C GLY A 190 -1.07 27.82 3.81
N SER A 191 -1.18 27.02 4.88
CA SER A 191 -0.46 27.19 6.14
C SER A 191 1.06 27.10 5.99
N GLU A 192 1.75 27.54 7.04
CA GLU A 192 3.20 27.49 7.15
C GLU A 192 3.72 26.04 7.25
N GLU A 193 2.96 25.17 7.92
CA GLU A 193 3.21 23.75 8.04
C GLU A 193 3.21 23.07 6.67
N CYS A 194 2.21 23.39 5.84
CA CYS A 194 2.17 22.95 4.45
C CYS A 194 3.36 23.48 3.64
N ARG A 195 3.75 24.74 3.83
CA ARG A 195 4.90 25.33 3.13
C ARG A 195 6.18 24.56 3.42
N LYS A 196 6.46 24.31 4.71
CA LYS A 196 7.66 23.59 5.17
C LYS A 196 7.73 22.18 4.61
N LEU A 197 6.60 21.45 4.61
CA LEU A 197 6.55 20.13 3.98
C LEU A 197 6.90 20.19 2.49
N ILE A 198 6.28 21.10 1.75
CA ILE A 198 6.51 21.20 0.31
C ILE A 198 7.97 21.55 0.03
N GLU A 199 8.54 22.53 0.73
CA GLU A 199 9.96 22.91 0.62
C GLU A 199 10.91 21.76 0.94
N TYR A 200 10.60 20.98 1.97
CA TYR A 200 11.35 19.78 2.30
C TYR A 200 11.34 18.77 1.15
N ILE A 201 10.16 18.43 0.62
CA ILE A 201 10.04 17.46 -0.48
C ILE A 201 10.78 17.95 -1.73
N VAL A 202 10.66 19.24 -2.10
CA VAL A 202 11.34 19.75 -3.30
C VAL A 202 12.84 19.89 -3.15
N SER A 203 13.37 19.86 -1.93
CA SER A 203 14.82 19.84 -1.68
C SER A 203 15.47 18.46 -1.86
N LYS A 204 14.65 17.40 -1.96
CA LYS A 204 15.09 16.01 -2.17
C LYS A 204 15.28 15.68 -3.64
#